data_AF-A0A2N9IPJ3-F1
#
_entry.id   AF-A0A2N9IPJ3-F1
#
_cell.length_a   1.000
_cell.length_b   1.000
_cell.length_c   1.000
_cell.angle_alpha   90.00
_cell.angle_beta   90.00
_cell.angle_gamma   90.00
#
_symmetry.space_group_name_H-M   'P 1'
#
loop_
_entity.id
_entity.type
_entity.pdbx_description
1 polymer ?
#
loop_
_entity_poly.entity_id
_entity_poly.type
_entity_poly.pdbx_seq_one_letter_code
_entity_poly.pdbx_strand_id
1 'polypeptide(L)'
;MKSLNPEINGLSENKYSNPISTANPNANLLYYGDKSVYVVPDPGHSFQAVYEQIFGEPWSEESAAKNLSPTMNGFAQNAETTQKGMSETVMNGFAPDKVGVYKELVEEFAVCDKWFASVPASTQPNRQDASEDYI
;
A
#
# COMPACT_ATOMS: atom_id res chain seq x y z
N MET A 1 -5.50 13.04 -4.06
CA MET A 1 -6.19 13.93 -3.08
C MET A 1 -5.30 15.02 -2.49
N LYS A 2 -4.01 14.78 -2.22
CA LYS A 2 -3.09 15.85 -1.73
C LYS A 2 -2.99 17.09 -2.63
N SER A 3 -3.21 16.94 -3.94
CA SER A 3 -3.31 18.06 -4.88
C SER A 3 -4.52 18.96 -4.66
N LEU A 4 -5.58 18.45 -4.04
CA LEU A 4 -6.81 19.20 -3.70
C LEU A 4 -6.71 19.82 -2.32
N ASN A 5 -6.21 19.05 -1.34
CA ASN A 5 -5.97 19.52 0.01
C ASN A 5 -4.50 19.25 0.41
N PRO A 6 -3.63 20.29 0.37
CA PRO A 6 -2.21 20.18 0.71
C PRO A 6 -1.92 19.79 2.16
N GLU A 7 -2.88 19.93 3.08
CA GLU A 7 -2.72 19.57 4.50
C GLU A 7 -2.72 18.05 4.70
N ILE A 8 -3.26 17.28 3.74
CA ILE A 8 -3.25 15.81 3.80
C ILE A 8 -1.82 15.29 3.75
N ASN A 9 -1.48 14.46 4.74
CA ASN A 9 -0.25 13.69 4.83
C ASN A 9 -0.23 12.51 3.82
N GLY A 10 -0.28 12.83 2.53
CA GLY A 10 -0.24 11.87 1.43
C GLY A 10 1.10 11.82 0.68
N LEU A 11 1.19 10.87 -0.26
CA LEU A 11 2.32 10.72 -1.17
C LEU A 11 2.37 11.87 -2.19
N SER A 12 3.58 12.16 -2.65
CA SER A 12 3.85 13.12 -3.72
C SER A 12 4.53 12.38 -4.87
N GLU A 13 4.12 12.70 -6.10
CA GLU A 13 4.66 12.09 -7.32
C GLU A 13 6.19 12.21 -7.37
N ASN A 14 6.84 11.18 -7.90
CA ASN A 14 8.29 11.11 -8.11
C ASN A 14 9.17 11.28 -6.85
N LYS A 15 8.58 11.31 -5.65
CA LYS A 15 9.33 11.39 -4.38
C LYS A 15 9.54 10.02 -3.73
N TYR A 16 8.58 9.12 -3.88
CA TYR A 16 8.59 7.79 -3.28
C TYR A 16 8.70 6.73 -4.36
N SER A 17 9.42 5.64 -4.08
CA SER A 17 9.59 4.54 -5.02
C SER A 17 9.78 3.21 -4.30
N ASN A 18 9.59 2.12 -5.02
CA ASN A 18 9.99 0.77 -4.62
C ASN A 18 10.82 0.14 -5.72
N PRO A 19 11.85 -0.67 -5.40
CA PRO A 19 12.50 -1.51 -6.39
C PRO A 19 11.54 -2.61 -6.85
N ILE A 20 11.62 -3.00 -8.13
CA ILE A 20 10.90 -4.18 -8.63
C ILE A 20 11.35 -5.48 -7.93
N SER A 21 12.58 -5.51 -7.40
CA SER A 21 13.07 -6.59 -6.55
C SER A 21 14.02 -6.07 -5.48
N THR A 22 13.79 -6.45 -4.23
CA THR A 22 14.61 -6.07 -3.07
C THR A 22 15.91 -6.88 -3.00
N ALA A 23 15.95 -8.06 -3.61
CA ALA A 23 17.14 -8.91 -3.67
C ALA A 23 18.22 -8.39 -4.65
N ASN A 24 17.83 -7.54 -5.62
CA ASN A 24 18.74 -6.99 -6.60
C ASN A 24 19.03 -5.50 -6.30
N PRO A 25 20.26 -5.12 -5.87
CA PRO A 25 20.59 -3.73 -5.56
C PRO A 25 20.56 -2.80 -6.78
N ASN A 26 20.59 -3.35 -8.00
CA ASN A 26 20.48 -2.61 -9.26
C ASN A 26 19.08 -2.75 -9.90
N ALA A 27 18.07 -3.19 -9.14
CA ALA A 27 16.71 -3.28 -9.65
C ALA A 27 16.19 -1.91 -10.08
N ASN A 28 15.40 -1.89 -11.15
CA ASN A 28 14.68 -0.69 -11.56
C ASN A 28 13.77 -0.23 -10.42
N LEU A 29 13.77 1.08 -10.18
CA LEU A 29 12.86 1.73 -9.25
C LEU A 29 11.57 2.12 -9.97
N LEU A 30 10.45 1.75 -9.36
CA LEU A 30 9.14 2.20 -9.78
C LEU A 30 8.70 3.34 -8.86
N TYR A 31 8.53 4.52 -9.44
CA TYR A 31 8.15 5.73 -8.72
C TYR A 31 6.64 5.85 -8.60
N TYR A 32 6.21 6.42 -7.47
CA TYR A 32 4.81 6.72 -7.24
C TYR A 32 4.29 7.77 -8.24
N GLY A 33 3.11 7.51 -8.79
CA GLY A 33 2.37 8.39 -9.70
C GLY A 33 0.85 8.29 -9.48
N ASP A 34 0.06 8.77 -10.45
CA ASP A 34 -1.40 8.90 -10.39
C ASP A 34 -2.16 8.04 -11.42
N LYS A 35 -1.47 7.04 -11.98
CA LYS A 35 -1.95 6.21 -13.10
C LYS A 35 -2.63 4.90 -12.68
N SER A 36 -3.09 4.82 -11.44
CA SER A 36 -3.72 3.60 -10.94
C SER A 36 -5.02 3.30 -11.69
N VAL A 37 -5.33 2.01 -11.76
CA VAL A 37 -6.54 1.49 -12.41
C VAL A 37 -7.16 0.42 -11.52
N TYR A 38 -8.42 0.11 -11.77
CA TYR A 38 -9.04 -1.07 -11.17
C TYR A 38 -8.38 -2.34 -11.71
N VAL A 39 -7.97 -3.24 -10.81
CA VAL A 39 -7.30 -4.50 -11.16
C VAL A 39 -8.07 -5.71 -10.66
N VAL A 40 -8.06 -6.74 -11.49
CA VAL A 40 -8.36 -8.12 -11.12
C VAL A 40 -7.25 -8.94 -11.80
N PRO A 41 -6.40 -9.67 -11.06
CA PRO A 41 -6.55 -10.10 -9.67
C PRO A 41 -6.25 -9.02 -8.62
N ASP A 42 -6.69 -9.28 -7.39
CA ASP A 42 -6.48 -8.43 -6.22
C ASP A 42 -5.02 -8.55 -5.72
N PRO A 43 -4.34 -7.44 -5.39
CA PRO A 43 -3.02 -7.50 -4.78
C PRO A 43 -3.01 -8.29 -3.45
N GLY A 44 -1.83 -8.81 -3.10
CA GLY A 44 -1.62 -9.54 -1.86
C GLY A 44 -1.96 -8.71 -0.63
N HIS A 45 -2.87 -9.22 0.21
CA HIS A 45 -3.33 -8.58 1.45
C HIS A 45 -3.43 -9.56 2.62
N SER A 46 -2.76 -10.71 2.53
CA SER A 46 -2.53 -11.60 3.67
C SER A 46 -1.47 -11.03 4.60
N PHE A 47 -1.38 -11.56 5.83
CA PHE A 47 -0.32 -11.18 6.76
C PHE A 47 1.08 -11.35 6.14
N GLN A 48 1.31 -12.46 5.44
CA GLN A 48 2.58 -12.75 4.78
C GLN A 48 2.89 -11.74 3.67
N ALA A 49 1.88 -11.33 2.90
CA ALA A 49 2.05 -10.32 1.86
C ALA A 49 2.34 -8.94 2.47
N VAL A 50 1.57 -8.52 3.47
CA VAL A 50 1.78 -7.23 4.17
C VAL A 50 3.15 -7.21 4.86
N TYR A 51 3.59 -8.32 5.44
CA TYR A 51 4.94 -8.46 5.98
C TYR A 51 6.00 -8.20 4.91
N GLU A 52 5.90 -8.84 3.74
CA GLU A 52 6.85 -8.61 2.64
C GLU A 52 6.82 -7.16 2.16
N GLN A 53 5.64 -6.56 2.03
CA GLN A 53 5.49 -5.16 1.60
C GLN A 53 6.22 -4.18 2.53
N ILE A 54 6.11 -4.41 3.84
CA ILE A 54 6.71 -3.57 4.89
C ILE A 54 8.23 -3.81 5.02
N PHE A 55 8.67 -5.06 5.03
CA PHE A 55 10.05 -5.43 5.36
C PHE A 55 10.93 -5.72 4.13
N GLY A 56 10.33 -5.82 2.94
CA GLY A 56 11.04 -6.15 1.71
C GLY A 56 11.54 -7.60 1.64
N GLU A 57 11.14 -8.46 2.58
CA GLU A 57 11.52 -9.88 2.66
C GLU A 57 10.27 -10.75 2.83
N PRO A 58 10.11 -11.83 2.04
CA PRO A 58 9.01 -12.77 2.24
C PRO A 58 8.97 -13.31 3.66
N TRP A 59 7.77 -13.45 4.21
CA TRP A 59 7.61 -13.96 5.56
C TRP A 59 8.08 -15.43 5.68
N SER A 60 8.92 -15.69 6.68
CA SER A 60 9.24 -17.00 7.23
C SER A 60 9.51 -16.90 8.73
N GLU A 61 9.63 -18.02 9.44
CA GLU A 61 10.03 -18.02 10.85
C GLU A 61 11.43 -17.39 11.02
N GLU A 62 12.34 -17.67 10.09
CA GLU A 62 13.67 -17.07 10.08
C GLU A 62 13.62 -15.58 9.79
N SER A 63 12.77 -15.11 8.86
CA SER A 63 12.64 -13.68 8.57
C SER A 63 12.10 -12.92 9.79
N ALA A 64 11.08 -13.49 10.45
CA ALA A 64 10.48 -12.91 11.65
C ALA A 64 11.50 -12.81 12.80
N ALA A 65 12.43 -13.76 12.91
CA ALA A 65 13.49 -13.74 13.93
C ALA A 65 14.59 -12.69 13.67
N LYS A 66 14.70 -12.13 12.45
CA LYS A 66 15.77 -11.19 12.09
C LYS A 66 15.59 -9.77 12.64
N ASN A 67 14.42 -9.42 13.19
CA ASN A 67 14.09 -8.05 13.62
C ASN A 67 14.40 -7.00 12.52
N LEU A 68 13.89 -7.24 11.31
CA LEU A 68 14.12 -6.37 10.16
C LEU A 68 13.55 -4.97 10.40
N SER A 69 14.21 -3.95 9.85
CA SER A 69 13.66 -2.59 9.81
C SER A 69 12.54 -2.50 8.76
N PRO A 70 11.42 -1.80 9.04
CA PRO A 70 10.33 -1.63 8.08
C PRO A 70 10.71 -0.61 7.00
N THR A 71 11.33 -1.08 5.92
CA THR A 71 11.84 -0.25 4.81
C THR A 71 10.76 0.24 3.85
N MET A 72 9.57 -0.34 3.89
CA MET A 72 8.44 -0.03 3.01
C MET A 72 8.76 -0.18 1.51
N ASN A 73 9.66 -1.11 1.17
CA ASN A 73 10.20 -1.25 -0.19
C ASN A 73 9.80 -2.57 -0.88
N GLY A 74 8.87 -3.34 -0.33
CA GLY A 74 8.42 -4.62 -0.89
C GLY A 74 7.13 -4.59 -1.70
N PHE A 75 6.45 -3.44 -1.83
CA PHE A 75 5.14 -3.32 -2.49
C PHE A 75 5.20 -3.73 -3.97
N ALA A 76 6.19 -3.20 -4.72
CA ALA A 76 6.34 -3.53 -6.12
C ALA A 76 6.71 -5.01 -6.33
N GLN A 77 7.67 -5.52 -5.56
CA GLN A 77 8.08 -6.93 -5.60
C GLN A 77 6.90 -7.88 -5.33
N ASN A 78 6.16 -7.63 -4.25
CA ASN A 78 5.04 -8.47 -3.85
C ASN A 78 3.94 -8.47 -4.92
N ALA A 79 3.62 -7.31 -5.51
CA ALA A 79 2.64 -7.20 -6.60
C ALA A 79 3.02 -8.06 -7.83
N GLU A 80 4.29 -8.07 -8.22
CA GLU A 80 4.78 -8.87 -9.36
C GLU A 80 4.61 -10.39 -9.17
N THR A 81 4.53 -10.86 -7.92
CA THR A 81 4.25 -12.29 -7.64
C THR A 81 2.80 -12.67 -7.92
N THR A 82 1.88 -11.70 -7.88
CA THR A 82 0.45 -11.92 -8.14
C THR A 82 0.17 -11.90 -9.64
N GLN A 83 0.65 -10.87 -10.34
CA GLN A 83 0.62 -10.79 -11.79
C GLN A 83 1.77 -9.91 -12.28
N LYS A 84 2.47 -10.39 -13.31
CA LYS A 84 3.53 -9.61 -13.96
C LYS A 84 3.00 -8.25 -14.46
N GLY A 85 3.68 -7.18 -14.08
CA GLY A 85 3.32 -5.79 -14.39
C GLY A 85 2.29 -5.16 -13.44
N MET A 86 1.79 -5.90 -12.44
CA MET A 86 0.84 -5.35 -11.47
C MET A 86 1.47 -4.24 -10.61
N SER A 87 2.78 -4.26 -10.43
CA SER A 87 3.49 -3.21 -9.67
C SER A 87 3.20 -1.81 -10.20
N GLU A 88 3.05 -1.64 -11.52
CA GLU A 88 2.66 -0.38 -12.17
C GLU A 88 1.31 0.14 -11.66
N THR A 89 0.37 -0.73 -11.33
CA THR A 89 -0.92 -0.28 -10.76
C THR A 89 -0.82 -0.03 -9.26
N VAL A 90 -0.17 -0.94 -8.52
CA VAL A 90 -0.05 -0.87 -7.06
C VAL A 90 0.77 0.33 -6.59
N MET A 91 1.82 0.69 -7.33
CA MET A 91 2.67 1.84 -7.00
C MET A 91 2.06 3.18 -7.42
N ASN A 92 0.87 3.21 -8.02
CA ASN A 92 0.18 4.43 -8.40
C ASN A 92 -1.08 4.65 -7.56
N GLY A 93 -1.42 5.92 -7.31
CA GLY A 93 -2.72 6.33 -6.79
C GLY A 93 -3.72 6.63 -7.91
N PHE A 94 -5.01 6.76 -7.56
CA PHE A 94 -6.02 7.27 -8.50
C PHE A 94 -5.96 8.80 -8.60
N ALA A 95 -5.99 9.33 -9.82
CA ALA A 95 -6.27 10.74 -10.04
C ALA A 95 -7.66 11.11 -9.47
N PRO A 96 -7.85 12.30 -8.87
CA PRO A 96 -9.12 12.65 -8.21
C PRO A 96 -10.36 12.50 -9.09
N ASP A 97 -10.26 12.84 -10.38
CA ASP A 97 -11.39 12.74 -11.32
C ASP A 97 -11.78 11.29 -11.65
N LYS A 98 -10.94 10.30 -11.31
CA LYS A 98 -11.29 8.87 -11.39
C LYS A 98 -12.10 8.38 -10.19
N VAL A 99 -12.16 9.17 -9.12
CA VAL A 99 -12.83 8.86 -7.86
C VAL A 99 -13.65 10.07 -7.39
N GLY A 100 -14.51 10.58 -8.27
CA GLY A 100 -15.21 11.87 -8.09
C GLY A 100 -15.98 12.00 -6.78
N VAL A 101 -16.62 10.93 -6.28
CA VAL A 101 -17.31 10.98 -4.98
C VAL A 101 -16.33 11.24 -3.83
N TYR A 102 -15.14 10.62 -3.84
CA TYR A 102 -14.13 10.86 -2.81
C TYR A 102 -13.52 12.25 -2.92
N LYS A 103 -13.42 12.81 -4.14
CA LYS A 103 -12.98 14.19 -4.35
C LYS A 103 -13.89 15.16 -3.59
N GLU A 104 -15.20 15.09 -3.80
CA GLU A 104 -16.16 15.95 -3.10
C GLU A 104 -16.12 15.76 -1.58
N LEU A 105 -15.99 14.52 -1.10
CA LEU A 105 -15.89 14.25 0.35
C LEU A 105 -14.64 14.87 1.00
N VAL A 106 -13.51 14.87 0.29
CA VAL A 106 -12.26 15.48 0.76
C VAL A 106 -12.34 17.01 0.79
N GLU A 107 -13.11 17.61 -0.12
CA GLU A 107 -13.28 19.07 -0.22
C GLU A 107 -14.26 19.59 0.84
N GLU A 108 -15.31 18.83 1.15
CA GLU A 108 -16.42 19.29 2.01
C GLU A 108 -16.37 18.77 3.46
N PHE A 109 -15.54 17.76 3.76
CA PHE A 109 -15.49 17.13 5.09
C PHE A 109 -14.07 16.93 5.61
N ALA A 110 -13.96 16.65 6.92
CA ALA A 110 -12.69 16.34 7.55
C ALA A 110 -12.14 14.97 7.10
N VAL A 111 -10.83 14.91 6.89
CA VAL A 111 -10.10 13.69 6.50
C VAL A 111 -9.25 13.20 7.66
N CYS A 112 -9.38 11.91 8.01
CA CYS A 112 -8.43 11.23 8.90
C CYS A 112 -7.33 10.58 8.05
N ASP A 113 -6.16 11.21 7.97
CA ASP A 113 -5.03 10.78 7.13
C ASP A 113 -3.96 9.95 7.87
N LYS A 114 -4.29 9.56 9.11
CA LYS A 114 -3.48 8.68 9.99
C LYS A 114 -4.35 7.59 10.63
N TRP A 115 -5.25 7.04 9.85
CA TRP A 115 -6.03 5.87 10.23
C TRP A 115 -5.29 4.59 9.80
N PHE A 116 -5.15 3.65 10.73
CA PHE A 116 -4.47 2.37 10.51
C PHE A 116 -5.40 1.22 10.89
N ALA A 117 -5.33 0.12 10.15
CA ALA A 117 -6.02 -1.11 10.52
C ALA A 117 -5.44 -1.71 11.81
N SER A 118 -6.28 -2.37 12.61
CA SER A 118 -5.88 -2.97 13.89
C SER A 118 -4.83 -4.06 13.72
N VAL A 119 -4.99 -4.90 12.69
CA VAL A 119 -4.07 -6.01 12.38
C VAL A 119 -3.61 -5.91 10.92
N PRO A 120 -2.30 -6.10 10.63
CA PRO A 120 -1.74 -6.11 9.28
C PRO A 120 -2.11 -7.41 8.54
N ALA A 121 -3.40 -7.63 8.32
CA ALA A 121 -3.94 -8.85 7.72
C ALA A 121 -5.19 -8.54 6.87
N SER A 122 -5.76 -9.60 6.30
CA SER A 122 -6.90 -9.51 5.39
C SER A 122 -8.20 -9.04 6.07
N THR A 123 -9.30 -9.11 5.34
CA THR A 123 -10.61 -8.55 5.74
C THR A 123 -11.15 -9.12 7.06
N GLN A 124 -11.05 -10.42 7.30
CA GLN A 124 -11.75 -11.05 8.43
C GLN A 124 -11.18 -10.67 9.80
N PRO A 125 -9.84 -10.69 10.03
CA PRO A 125 -9.27 -10.22 11.30
C PRO A 125 -9.72 -8.80 11.67
N ASN A 126 -9.61 -7.85 10.74
CA ASN A 126 -9.98 -6.45 11.01
C ASN A 126 -11.49 -6.25 11.24
N ARG A 127 -12.34 -7.09 10.61
CA ARG A 127 -13.79 -7.06 10.88
C ARG A 127 -14.11 -7.54 12.30
N GLN A 128 -13.40 -8.56 12.76
CA GLN A 128 -13.59 -9.10 14.10
C GLN A 128 -13.19 -8.06 15.17
N ASP A 129 -11.99 -7.48 15.07
CA ASP A 129 -11.55 -6.43 16.01
C ASP A 129 -12.54 -5.26 16.06
N ALA A 130 -12.96 -4.77 14.90
CA ALA A 130 -13.94 -3.68 14.81
C ALA A 130 -15.32 -4.02 15.39
N SER A 131 -15.65 -5.31 15.56
CA SER A 131 -16.89 -5.75 16.21
C SER A 131 -16.72 -5.97 17.71
N GLU A 132 -15.53 -6.32 18.16
CA GLU A 132 -15.18 -6.50 19.58
C GLU A 132 -15.09 -5.14 20.30
N ASP A 133 -14.69 -4.06 19.60
CA ASP A 133 -14.68 -2.68 20.14
C ASP A 133 -16.08 -2.11 20.47
N TYR A 134 -17.16 -2.82 20.12
CA TYR A 134 -18.56 -2.40 20.38
C TYR A 134 -19.23 -3.19 21.53
N ILE A 135 -18.50 -4.02 22.29
CA ILE A 135 -18.99 -4.76 23.46
C ILE A 135 -18.25 -4.31 24.72
#